data_AF-A0A356PD14-F1
#
_entry.id   AF-A0A356PD14-F1
#
_cell.length_a   1.000
_cell.length_b   1.000
_cell.length_c   1.000
_cell.angle_alpha   90.00
_cell.angle_beta   90.00
_cell.angle_gamma   90.00
#
_symmetry.space_group_name_H-M   'P 1'
#
loop_
_entity.id
_entity.type
_entity.pdbx_description
1 polymer ?
#
loop_
_entity_poly.entity_id
_entity_poly.type
_entity_poly.pdbx_seq_one_letter_code
_entity_poly.pdbx_strand_id
1 'polypeptide(L)'
;HPEIGKVVEKYFKGIASVPTEHRMRVLRLIENLTLGTAAVGYRTESMHGAGSPQAQRIMISRQGNLAQKKELAKAIAGIPTK
;
A
#
# COMPACT_ATOMS: atom_id res chain seq x y z
N HIS A 1 28.92 17.55 -10.42
CA HIS A 1 29.46 18.02 -11.70
C HIS A 1 29.40 19.55 -11.75
N PRO A 2 30.50 20.26 -12.03
CA PRO A 2 30.60 21.73 -11.88
C PRO A 2 29.67 22.53 -12.81
N GLU A 3 29.42 22.04 -14.03
CA GLU A 3 28.53 22.73 -14.99
C GLU A 3 27.06 22.33 -14.82
N ILE A 4 26.75 21.02 -14.92
CA ILE A 4 25.40 20.47 -14.78
C ILE A 4 24.72 20.86 -13.45
N GLY A 5 25.47 20.90 -12.34
CA GLY A 5 24.92 21.25 -11.03
C GLY A 5 24.28 22.64 -11.00
N LYS A 6 24.88 23.62 -11.69
CA LYS A 6 24.33 24.98 -11.79
C LYS A 6 23.02 25.03 -12.58
N VAL A 7 22.91 24.22 -13.62
CA VAL A 7 21.70 24.10 -14.45
C VAL A 7 20.57 23.44 -13.65
N VAL A 8 20.87 22.35 -12.94
CA VAL A 8 19.92 21.65 -12.07
C VAL A 8 19.43 22.58 -10.96
N GLU A 9 20.33 23.28 -10.27
CA GLU A 9 19.97 24.24 -9.21
C GLU A 9 19.06 25.36 -9.74
N LYS A 10 19.33 25.88 -10.95
CA LYS A 10 18.52 26.93 -11.55
C LYS A 10 17.10 26.46 -11.92
N TYR A 11 16.99 25.33 -12.63
CA TYR A 11 15.72 24.94 -13.25
C TYR A 11 14.87 24.02 -12.39
N PHE A 12 15.45 23.31 -11.42
CA PHE A 12 14.68 22.42 -10.54
C PHE A 12 14.38 23.02 -9.16
N LYS A 13 14.71 24.30 -8.96
CA LYS A 13 14.38 25.07 -7.76
C LYS A 13 12.87 25.07 -7.49
N GLY A 14 12.50 24.92 -6.22
CA GLY A 14 11.14 25.09 -5.74
C GLY A 14 10.89 26.52 -5.24
N ILE A 15 10.15 26.64 -4.13
CA ILE A 15 9.98 27.92 -3.44
C ILE A 15 11.34 28.45 -2.93
N ALA A 16 11.46 29.78 -2.83
CA ALA A 16 12.73 30.45 -2.54
C ALA A 16 13.39 30.02 -1.21
N SER A 17 12.60 29.61 -0.22
CA SER A 17 13.05 29.21 1.11
C SER A 17 13.59 27.78 1.21
N VAL A 18 13.49 26.97 0.15
CA VAL A 18 13.86 25.55 0.19
C VAL A 18 15.02 25.26 -0.77
N PRO A 19 16.13 24.68 -0.28
CA PRO A 19 17.24 24.25 -1.15
C PRO A 19 16.79 23.20 -2.18
N THR A 20 17.25 23.31 -3.43
CA THR A 20 16.90 22.38 -4.50
C THR A 20 17.34 20.95 -4.17
N GLU A 21 18.50 20.78 -3.52
CA GLU A 21 18.99 19.46 -3.10
C GLU A 21 18.00 18.75 -2.17
N HIS A 22 17.39 19.45 -1.22
CA HIS A 22 16.42 18.85 -0.29
C HIS A 22 15.20 18.33 -1.05
N ARG A 23 14.70 19.13 -2.02
CA ARG A 23 13.62 18.71 -2.92
C ARG A 23 14.02 17.44 -3.69
N MET A 24 15.22 17.39 -4.24
CA MET A 24 15.71 16.22 -4.99
C MET A 24 15.82 14.98 -4.10
N ARG A 25 16.32 15.12 -2.86
CA ARG A 25 16.43 14.01 -1.90
C ARG A 25 15.06 13.43 -1.55
N VAL A 26 14.06 14.28 -1.29
CA VAL A 26 12.70 13.82 -0.99
C VAL A 26 12.08 13.12 -2.20
N LEU A 27 12.26 13.66 -3.41
CA LEU A 27 11.76 12.99 -4.63
C LEU A 27 12.42 11.62 -4.82
N ARG A 28 13.72 11.48 -4.58
CA ARG A 28 14.42 10.18 -4.64
C ARG A 28 13.98 9.23 -3.54
N LEU A 29 13.67 9.72 -2.35
CA LEU A 29 13.11 8.89 -1.28
C LEU A 29 11.73 8.33 -1.68
N ILE A 30 10.84 9.19 -2.21
CA ILE A 30 9.52 8.77 -2.69
C ILE A 30 9.66 7.75 -3.81
N GLU A 31 10.51 8.02 -4.80
CA GLU A 31 10.83 7.07 -5.87
C GLU A 31 11.31 5.73 -5.29
N ASN A 32 12.25 5.74 -4.35
CA ASN A 32 12.80 4.52 -3.79
C ASN A 32 11.72 3.67 -3.07
N LEU A 33 10.84 4.31 -2.31
CA LEU A 33 9.76 3.64 -1.58
C LEU A 33 8.62 3.14 -2.49
N THR A 34 8.43 3.76 -3.66
CA THR A 34 7.28 3.46 -4.54
C THR A 34 7.62 2.62 -5.76
N LEU A 35 8.84 2.74 -6.27
CA LEU A 35 9.33 2.09 -7.50
C LEU A 35 10.77 1.54 -7.38
N GLY A 36 11.54 1.95 -6.37
CA GLY A 36 12.92 1.49 -6.16
C GLY A 36 13.04 0.22 -5.31
N THR A 37 14.21 0.03 -4.70
CA THR A 37 14.52 -1.20 -3.97
C THR A 37 13.67 -1.35 -2.71
N ALA A 38 13.37 -0.25 -2.03
CA ALA A 38 12.50 -0.27 -0.85
C ALA A 38 11.03 -0.56 -1.20
N ALA A 39 10.61 -0.33 -2.45
CA ALA A 39 9.26 -0.68 -2.92
C ALA A 39 9.01 -2.20 -2.92
N VAL A 40 10.06 -3.03 -2.97
CA VAL A 40 9.94 -4.49 -2.83
C VAL A 40 9.34 -4.84 -1.48
N GLY A 41 9.86 -4.26 -0.40
CA GLY A 41 9.29 -4.43 0.94
C GLY A 41 7.92 -3.75 1.06
N TYR A 42 7.86 -2.47 0.68
CA TYR A 42 6.65 -1.68 0.91
C TYR A 42 5.43 -2.14 0.09
N ARG A 43 5.61 -2.72 -1.10
CA ARG A 43 4.51 -3.17 -1.95
C ARG A 43 4.41 -4.68 -2.06
N THR A 44 5.47 -5.33 -2.54
CA THR A 44 5.42 -6.76 -2.84
C THR A 44 5.39 -7.60 -1.58
N GLU A 45 6.24 -7.30 -0.60
CA GLU A 45 6.22 -7.99 0.69
C GLU A 45 4.92 -7.70 1.42
N SER A 46 4.43 -6.45 1.48
CA SER A 46 3.10 -6.18 2.05
C SER A 46 1.95 -6.95 1.38
N MET A 47 2.08 -7.32 0.11
CA MET A 47 1.07 -8.10 -0.62
C MET A 47 1.19 -9.62 -0.37
N HIS A 48 2.39 -10.13 -0.10
CA HIS A 48 2.67 -11.58 -0.11
C HIS A 48 3.27 -12.12 1.20
N GLY A 49 3.67 -11.23 2.10
CA GLY A 49 4.11 -11.52 3.45
C GLY A 49 3.02 -12.26 4.21
N ALA A 50 3.40 -13.34 4.88
CA ALA A 50 2.48 -14.27 5.53
C ALA A 50 1.40 -14.89 4.61
N GLY A 51 1.58 -14.82 3.29
CA GLY A 51 0.69 -15.41 2.28
C GLY A 51 -0.03 -14.37 1.43
N SER A 52 -0.22 -14.69 0.14
CA SER A 52 -0.93 -13.84 -0.81
C SER A 52 -2.41 -13.66 -0.42
N PRO A 53 -3.12 -12.60 -0.89
CA PRO A 53 -4.45 -12.21 -0.40
C PRO A 53 -5.50 -13.33 -0.40
N GLN A 54 -5.39 -14.27 -1.35
CA GLN A 54 -6.29 -15.41 -1.44
C GLN A 54 -6.17 -16.36 -0.24
N ALA A 55 -4.99 -16.49 0.36
CA ALA A 55 -4.76 -17.30 1.55
C ALA A 55 -5.58 -16.75 2.74
N GLN A 56 -5.56 -15.44 2.98
CA GLN A 56 -6.37 -14.84 4.05
C GLN A 56 -7.88 -14.94 3.75
N ARG A 57 -8.32 -14.78 2.48
CA ARG A 57 -9.73 -14.97 2.09
C ARG A 57 -10.22 -16.38 2.42
N ILE A 58 -9.40 -17.41 2.18
CA ILE A 58 -9.72 -18.79 2.54
C ILE A 58 -9.84 -18.93 4.06
N MET A 59 -8.88 -18.39 4.83
CA MET A 59 -8.91 -18.48 6.29
C MET A 59 -10.13 -17.77 6.91
N ILE A 60 -10.47 -16.59 6.40
CA ILE A 60 -11.69 -15.86 6.80
C ILE A 60 -12.93 -16.70 6.49
N SER A 61 -13.01 -17.32 5.30
CA SER A 61 -14.13 -18.19 4.95
C SER A 61 -14.25 -19.40 5.87
N ARG A 62 -13.13 -20.01 6.27
CA ARG A 62 -13.10 -21.16 7.19
C ARG A 62 -13.57 -20.79 8.60
N GLN A 63 -13.24 -19.58 9.06
CA GLN A 63 -13.60 -19.09 10.39
C GLN A 63 -14.93 -18.33 10.43
N GLY A 64 -15.51 -18.02 9.27
CA GLY A 64 -16.66 -17.12 9.15
C GLY A 64 -18.01 -17.68 9.61
N ASN A 65 -18.07 -18.93 10.07
CA ASN A 65 -19.27 -19.65 10.54
C ASN A 65 -20.54 -19.36 9.71
N LEU A 66 -20.47 -19.62 8.41
CA LEU A 66 -21.55 -19.29 7.48
C LEU A 66 -22.85 -20.03 7.78
N ALA A 67 -22.78 -21.23 8.37
CA ALA A 67 -23.97 -21.99 8.77
C ALA A 67 -24.77 -21.25 9.86
N GLN A 68 -24.11 -20.83 10.94
CA GLN A 68 -24.77 -20.04 12.00
C GLN A 68 -25.38 -18.75 11.45
N LYS A 69 -24.65 -18.04 10.58
CA LYS A 69 -25.15 -16.80 9.94
C LYS A 69 -26.39 -17.04 9.08
N LYS A 70 -26.49 -18.20 8.41
CA LYS A 70 -27.69 -18.59 7.66
C LYS A 70 -28.88 -18.81 8.57
N GLU A 71 -28.70 -19.45 9.72
CA GLU A 71 -29.80 -19.64 10.69
C GLU A 71 -30.28 -18.32 11.28
N LEU A 72 -29.36 -17.40 11.62
CA LEU A 72 -29.71 -16.04 12.04
C LEU A 72 -30.51 -15.29 10.98
N ALA A 73 -30.12 -15.41 9.71
CA ALA A 73 -30.84 -14.77 8.61
C ALA A 73 -32.26 -15.33 8.43
N LYS A 74 -32.44 -16.66 8.56
CA LYS A 74 -33.76 -17.29 8.52
C LYS A 74 -34.66 -16.80 9.66
N ALA A 75 -34.11 -16.70 10.88
CA ALA A 75 -34.84 -16.22 12.05
C ALA A 75 -35.37 -14.79 11.85
N ILE A 76 -34.54 -13.88 11.33
CA ILE A 76 -34.94 -12.50 11.03
C ILE A 76 -35.99 -12.45 9.91
N ALA A 77 -35.87 -13.32 8.90
CA ALA A 77 -36.79 -13.39 7.77
C ALA A 77 -38.10 -14.15 8.08
N GLY A 78 -38.30 -14.67 9.29
CA GLY A 78 -39.46 -15.47 9.66
C GLY A 78 -39.55 -16.82 8.94
N ILE A 79 -38.43 -17.32 8.40
CA ILE A 79 -38.36 -18.62 7.73
C ILE A 79 -38.18 -19.70 8.80
N PRO A 80 -39.03 -20.74 8.84
CA PRO A 80 -38.88 -21.84 9.79
C PRO A 80 -37.49 -22.49 9.69
N THR A 81 -36.76 -22.51 10.81
CA THR A 81 -35.54 -23.29 10.94
C THR A 81 -35.90 -24.76 11.11
N LYS A 82 -35.20 -25.67 10.41
CA LYS A 82 -35.37 -27.12 10.59
C LYS A 82 -34.86 -27.56 11.96
#